data_AF-A0A4R2NN27-F1
#
_entry.id   AF-A0A4R2NN27-F1
#
_cell.length_a   1.000
_cell.length_b   1.000
_cell.length_c   1.000
_cell.angle_alpha   90.00
_cell.angle_beta   90.00
_cell.angle_gamma   90.00
#
_symmetry.space_group_name_H-M   'P 1'
#
loop_
_entity.id
_entity.type
_entity.pdbx_description
1 polymer ?
#
loop_
_entity_poly.entity_id
_entity_poly.type
_entity_poly.pdbx_seq_one_letter_code
_entity_poly.pdbx_strand_id
1 'polypeptide(L)' 'MNLQRLTGSIDIGGTKTAVGIVTKNGALLTYAEFPTQPNRANGGEDLVPSLL' A
#
# COMPACT_ATOMS: atom_id res chain seq x y z
N MET A 1 6.29 -28.51 -7.59
CA MET A 1 6.78 -27.12 -7.56
C MET A 1 6.98 -26.73 -6.11
N ASN A 2 8.17 -26.26 -5.71
CA ASN A 2 8.40 -25.78 -4.35
C ASN A 2 7.80 -24.38 -4.20
N LEU A 3 6.81 -24.23 -3.32
CA LEU A 3 6.32 -22.91 -2.91
C LEU A 3 7.39 -22.27 -2.01
N GLN A 4 8.07 -21.25 -2.52
CA GLN A 4 8.92 -20.40 -1.69
C GLN A 4 8.03 -19.47 -0.87
N ARG A 5 8.26 -19.43 0.45
CA ARG A 5 7.64 -18.41 1.32
C ARG A 5 8.35 -17.08 1.06
N LEU A 6 7.56 -16.07 0.67
CA LEU A 6 8.03 -14.71 0.43
C LEU A 6 7.42 -13.78 1.49
N THR A 7 8.19 -12.80 1.93
CA THR A 7 7.70 -11.75 2.83
C THR A 7 7.40 -10.52 2.00
N GLY A 8 6.16 -10.05 2.03
CA GLY A 8 5.77 -8.76 1.45
C GLY A 8 5.96 -7.63 2.45
N SER A 9 6.29 -6.45 1.93
CA SER A 9 6.33 -5.19 2.69
C SER A 9 5.42 -4.16 2.03
N ILE A 10 4.72 -3.37 2.84
CA ILE A 10 3.86 -2.28 2.39
C ILE A 10 4.23 -1.03 3.19
N ASP A 11 4.52 0.07 2.49
CA ASP A 11 4.73 1.39 3.05
C ASP A 11 3.65 2.34 2.52
N ILE A 12 2.94 3.02 3.43
CA ILE A 12 1.82 3.91 3.11
C ILE A 12 2.19 5.31 3.56
N GLY A 13 2.77 6.09 2.66
CA GLY A 13 3.04 7.51 2.83
C GLY A 13 1.87 8.39 2.37
N GLY A 14 1.87 9.63 2.85
CA GLY A 14 0.84 10.62 2.47
C GLY A 14 0.82 10.95 0.97
N THR A 15 1.95 10.81 0.27
CA THR A 15 2.10 11.14 -1.16
C THR A 15 2.28 9.91 -2.05
N LYS A 16 2.79 8.81 -1.50
CA LYS A 16 3.06 7.57 -2.23
C LYS A 16 2.77 6.36 -1.37
N THR A 17 2.36 5.28 -2.02
CA THR A 17 2.33 3.94 -1.44
C THR A 17 3.35 3.09 -2.18
N ALA A 18 4.14 2.32 -1.44
CA ALA A 18 5.13 1.41 -1.99
C ALA A 18 4.86 -0.03 -1.52
N VAL A 19 5.07 -0.98 -2.41
CA VAL A 19 4.96 -2.41 -2.11
C VAL A 19 6.23 -3.11 -2.59
N GLY A 20 6.68 -4.12 -1.84
CA GLY A 20 7.89 -4.85 -2.17
C GLY A 20 7.88 -6.27 -1.66
N ILE A 21 8.74 -7.10 -2.25
CA ILE A 21 9.08 -8.43 -1.72
C ILE A 21 10.47 -8.32 -1.11
N VAL A 22 10.61 -8.75 0.14
CA VAL A 22 11.88 -8.71 0.86
C VAL A 22 12.40 -10.11 1.14
N THR A 23 13.72 -10.22 1.13
CA THR A 23 14.44 -11.39 1.64
C THR A 23 14.35 -11.46 3.17
N LYS A 24 14.71 -12.63 3.73
CA LYS A 24 14.82 -12.82 5.19
C LYS A 24 15.79 -11.86 5.89
N ASN A 25 16.72 -11.26 5.15
CA ASN A 25 17.71 -10.30 5.67
C ASN A 25 17.27 -8.84 5.46
N GLY A 26 16.04 -8.61 4.98
CA GLY A 26 15.49 -7.27 4.72
C GLY A 26 15.87 -6.65 3.36
N ALA A 27 16.68 -7.33 2.54
CA ALA A 27 17.00 -6.83 1.19
C ALA A 27 15.77 -6.93 0.27
N LEU A 28 15.52 -5.92 -0.56
CA LEU A 28 14.45 -5.92 -1.57
C LEU A 28 14.80 -6.82 -2.75
N LEU A 29 13.85 -7.67 -3.15
CA LEU A 29 13.92 -8.48 -4.38
C LEU A 29 13.26 -7.77 -5.55
N THR A 30 12.12 -7.14 -5.30
CA THR A 30 11.36 -6.36 -6.28
C THR A 30 10.47 -5.37 -5.53
N TYR A 31 10.13 -4.27 -6.19
CA TYR A 31 9.22 -3.27 -5.63
C TYR A 31 8.43 -2.56 -6.74
N ALA A 32 7.31 -1.97 -6.34
CA ALA A 32 6.54 -1.02 -7.12
C ALA A 32 6.13 0.15 -6.23
N GLU A 33 6.05 1.34 -6.81
CA GLU A 33 5.51 2.53 -6.15
C GLU A 33 4.38 3.13 -6.97
N PHE A 34 3.42 3.74 -6.29
CA PHE A 34 2.32 4.46 -6.92
C PHE A 34 1.99 5.71 -6.09
N PRO A 35 1.60 6.82 -6.76
CA PRO A 35 1.15 8.00 -6.04
C PRO A 35 -0.06 7.65 -5.19
N THR A 36 -0.03 8.05 -3.93
CA THR A 36 -1.22 8.08 -3.09
C THR A 36 -2.10 9.17 -3.68
N GLN A 37 -3.19 8.81 -4.37
CA GLN A 37 -4.12 9.81 -4.90
C GLN A 37 -4.59 10.70 -3.73
N PRO A 38 -4.41 12.03 -3.80
CA PRO A 38 -4.83 12.93 -2.71
C PRO A 38 -6.36 12.92 -2.54
N ASN A 39 -7.12 12.57 -3.58
CA ASN A 39 -8.58 12.56 -3.59
C ASN A 39 -9.18 11.15 -3.41
N ARG A 40 -8.74 10.40 -2.39
CA ARG A 40 -9.44 9.15 -2.01
C ARG A 40 -10.90 9.39 -1.59
N ALA A 41 -11.25 10.63 -1.24
CA ALA A 41 -12.57 11.00 -0.72
C ALA A 41 -13.69 11.17 -1.77
N ASN A 42 -13.41 11.21 -3.07
CA ASN A 42 -14.47 11.55 -4.06
C ASN A 42 -15.27 10.34 -4.59
N GLY A 43 -15.13 9.18 -3.96
CA GLY A 43 -15.93 7.99 -4.27
C GLY A 43 -16.28 7.14 -3.05
N GLY A 44 -16.09 7.67 -1.84
CA GLY A 44 -16.10 6.87 -0.61
C GLY A 44 -16.95 7.42 0.52
N GLU A 45 -16.93 8.73 0.82
CA GLU A 45 -17.66 9.29 1.96
C GLU A 45 -18.09 10.73 1.70
N ASP A 46 -19.25 10.86 1.06
CA ASP A 46 -20.23 11.90 1.39
C ASP A 46 -21.47 11.19 2.01
N LEU A 47 -21.21 10.24 2.93
CA LEU A 47 -22.21 9.51 3.71
C LEU A 47 -22.09 9.79 5.21
N VAL A 48 -21.78 11.03 5.57
CA VAL A 48 -22.20 11.55 6.88
C VAL A 48 -23.20 12.69 6.66
N PRO A 49 -24.46 12.39 6.30
CA PRO A 49 -25.50 13.40 6.43
C PRO A 49 -25.70 13.65 7.92
N SER A 50 -25.17 14.80 8.38
CA SER A 50 -25.58 15.52 9.59
C SER A 50 -25.90 14.66 10.83
N LEU A 51 -24.89 14.38 11.64
CA LEU A 51 -25.03 14.13 13.07
C LEU A 51 -24.42 15.30 13.85
N LEU A 52 -24.94 16.51 13.61
CA LEU A 52 -24.84 17.67 14.49
C LEU A 52 -26.10 18.51 14.30
#